data_AF-A0A834Y5P9-F1
#
_entry.id   AF-A0A834Y5P9-F1
#
_cell.length_a   1.000
_cell.length_b   1.000
_cell.length_c   1.000
_cell.angle_alpha   90.00
_cell.angle_beta   90.00
_cell.angle_gamma   90.00
#
_symmetry.space_group_name_H-M   'P 1'
#
loop_
_entity.id
_entity.type
_entity.pdbx_description
1 polymer ?
#
loop_
_entity_poly.entity_id
_entity_poly.type
_entity_poly.pdbx_seq_one_letter_code
_entity_poly.pdbx_strand_id
1 'polypeptide(L)'
;MGDLYALDFDGVICDSCGESSLSAVKAAKLRWPRLFDGVDSTIEAWIVDQMHIVRPVVETGYENLLLVRLLLEIRVPSIRKSSVAAGLTIEEILENWSKLKPVIMEEWDEKRDDLVELFGKVRDEWIDNDLSSWIGANRFYPGVSDALKFASSRVYIVTTKQSRFADALLRELAGVTIPSDRIYGLGTGPKVEVLKQLQSKPEHQGLTLHFVEDRLATLKNVIKDPELDGWNLYLVFYCGMWVYFLSWVLLKQETGGTTLIKREKKQQAFPGSTFWTFPTSVRS
;
A
#
# COMPACT_ATOMS: atom_id res chain seq x y z
N MET A 1 12.15 -25.86 12.01
CA MET A 1 12.11 -24.40 12.19
C MET A 1 10.86 -23.90 11.49
N GLY A 2 10.08 -23.02 12.12
CA GLY A 2 8.88 -22.45 11.52
C GLY A 2 9.16 -21.06 10.95
N ASP A 3 8.17 -20.50 10.27
CA ASP A 3 8.27 -19.19 9.64
C ASP A 3 7.37 -18.16 10.31
N LEU A 4 7.84 -16.91 10.33
CA LEU A 4 7.07 -15.71 10.67
C LEU A 4 7.02 -14.79 9.46
N TYR A 5 5.81 -14.43 9.05
CA TYR A 5 5.56 -13.47 7.97
C TYR A 5 4.98 -12.19 8.56
N ALA A 6 5.71 -11.08 8.41
CA ALA A 6 5.20 -9.74 8.56
C ALA A 6 4.82 -9.21 7.17
N LEU A 7 3.52 -8.98 6.96
CA LEU A 7 2.97 -8.58 5.67
C LEU A 7 2.48 -7.14 5.75
N ASP A 8 2.84 -6.29 4.80
CA ASP A 8 2.02 -5.12 4.57
C ASP A 8 0.60 -5.52 4.15
N PHE A 9 -0.35 -4.62 4.38
CA PHE A 9 -1.73 -4.87 4.02
C PHE A 9 -2.04 -4.35 2.62
N ASP A 10 -2.00 -3.03 2.45
CA ASP A 10 -2.29 -2.39 1.17
C ASP A 10 -1.12 -2.67 0.21
N GLY A 11 -1.40 -3.18 -0.99
CA GLY A 11 -0.37 -3.49 -1.98
C GLY A 11 0.30 -4.86 -1.85
N VAL A 12 0.05 -5.61 -0.78
CA VAL A 12 0.51 -7.01 -0.61
C VAL A 12 -0.67 -7.97 -0.44
N ILE A 13 -1.64 -7.60 0.40
CA ILE A 13 -2.84 -8.41 0.67
C ILE A 13 -4.02 -7.86 -0.13
N CYS A 14 -4.22 -6.55 -0.04
CA CYS A 14 -5.39 -5.87 -0.57
C CYS A 14 -4.99 -4.81 -1.60
N ASP A 15 -5.64 -4.84 -2.75
CA ASP A 15 -5.80 -3.69 -3.62
C ASP A 15 -6.92 -2.82 -3.05
N SER A 16 -6.53 -1.81 -2.28
CA SER A 16 -7.41 -0.79 -1.74
C SER A 16 -7.37 0.51 -2.55
N CYS A 17 -6.78 0.50 -3.75
CA CYS A 17 -6.63 1.72 -4.54
C CYS A 17 -7.99 2.34 -4.91
N GLY A 18 -8.96 1.50 -5.29
CA GLY A 18 -10.33 1.94 -5.58
C GLY A 18 -10.96 2.64 -4.39
N GLU A 19 -11.08 1.94 -3.25
CA GLU A 19 -11.62 2.51 -2.00
C GLU A 19 -10.89 3.77 -1.57
N SER A 20 -9.56 3.73 -1.48
CA SER A 20 -8.78 4.85 -0.96
C SER A 20 -8.85 6.09 -1.84
N SER A 21 -8.97 5.93 -3.16
CA SER A 21 -9.19 7.03 -4.11
C SER A 21 -10.57 7.67 -3.91
N LEU A 22 -11.63 6.86 -3.80
CA LEU A 22 -13.00 7.35 -3.59
C LEU A 22 -13.14 8.05 -2.23
N SER A 23 -12.61 7.44 -1.17
CA SER A 23 -12.55 8.03 0.17
C SER A 23 -11.76 9.35 0.16
N ALA A 24 -10.68 9.45 -0.63
CA ALA A 24 -9.88 10.67 -0.72
C ALA A 24 -10.60 11.79 -1.47
N VAL A 25 -11.33 11.48 -2.55
CA VAL A 25 -12.18 12.47 -3.24
C VAL A 25 -13.27 13.00 -2.30
N LYS A 26 -13.95 12.11 -1.57
CA LYS A 26 -14.96 12.52 -0.58
C LYS A 26 -14.35 13.38 0.53
N ALA A 27 -13.20 12.99 1.07
CA ALA A 27 -12.51 13.75 2.10
C ALA A 27 -12.01 15.12 1.60
N ALA A 28 -11.48 15.19 0.38
CA ALA A 28 -11.02 16.44 -0.23
C ALA A 28 -12.18 17.41 -0.47
N LYS A 29 -13.35 16.93 -0.88
CA LYS A 29 -14.58 17.75 -0.99
C LYS A 29 -15.01 18.33 0.35
N LEU A 30 -14.90 17.57 1.44
CA LEU A 30 -15.21 18.07 2.78
C LEU A 30 -14.17 19.09 3.27
N ARG A 31 -12.89 18.87 2.97
CA ARG A 31 -11.80 19.76 3.41
C ARG A 31 -11.76 21.07 2.63
N TRP A 32 -11.95 21.02 1.31
CA TRP A 32 -11.81 22.16 0.41
C TRP A 32 -13.04 22.35 -0.49
N PRO A 33 -14.25 22.53 0.06
CA PRO A 33 -15.50 22.52 -0.72
C PRO A 33 -15.49 23.50 -1.90
N ARG A 34 -14.97 24.71 -1.68
CA ARG A 34 -14.90 25.76 -2.73
C ARG A 34 -14.03 25.40 -3.93
N LEU A 35 -13.05 24.50 -3.76
CA LEU A 35 -12.21 24.05 -4.89
C LEU A 35 -12.95 23.04 -5.78
N PHE A 36 -13.97 22.39 -5.24
CA PHE A 36 -14.80 21.42 -5.96
C PHE A 36 -16.06 22.04 -6.58
N ASP A 37 -16.25 23.35 -6.43
CA ASP A 37 -17.34 24.08 -7.09
C ASP A 37 -17.17 23.99 -8.61
N GLY A 38 -18.12 23.36 -9.30
CA GLY A 38 -18.07 23.16 -10.75
C GLY A 38 -17.20 22.00 -11.23
N VAL A 39 -16.68 21.16 -10.32
CA VAL A 39 -16.06 19.89 -10.66
C VAL A 39 -17.15 18.90 -11.06
N ASP A 40 -17.11 18.44 -12.32
CA ASP A 40 -18.06 17.47 -12.83
C ASP A 40 -17.57 16.03 -12.63
N SER A 41 -18.45 15.06 -12.95
CA SER A 41 -18.13 13.63 -12.85
C SER A 41 -16.98 13.19 -13.76
N THR A 42 -16.71 13.93 -14.84
CA THR A 42 -15.63 13.61 -15.79
C THR A 42 -14.26 13.93 -15.18
N ILE A 43 -14.15 15.06 -14.49
CA ILE A 43 -12.94 15.43 -13.75
C ILE A 43 -12.72 14.50 -12.57
N GLU A 44 -13.78 14.14 -11.84
CA GLU A 44 -13.67 13.18 -10.73
C GLU A 44 -13.20 11.79 -11.21
N ALA A 45 -13.78 11.29 -12.31
CA ALA A 45 -13.34 10.03 -12.92
C ALA A 45 -11.86 10.10 -13.33
N TRP A 46 -11.45 11.20 -13.97
CA TRP A 46 -10.05 11.40 -14.33
C TRP A 46 -9.12 11.43 -13.11
N ILE A 47 -9.51 12.10 -12.01
CA ILE A 47 -8.74 12.10 -10.77
C ILE A 47 -8.59 10.67 -10.24
N VAL A 48 -9.69 9.92 -10.15
CA VAL A 48 -9.66 8.52 -9.68
C VAL A 48 -8.75 7.67 -10.57
N ASP A 49 -8.80 7.83 -11.90
CA ASP A 49 -7.90 7.13 -12.81
C ASP A 49 -6.42 7.49 -12.55
N GLN A 50 -6.11 8.78 -12.34
CA GLN A 50 -4.74 9.20 -12.01
C GLN A 50 -4.27 8.69 -10.66
N MET A 51 -5.18 8.60 -9.67
CA MET A 51 -4.86 8.07 -8.33
C MET A 51 -4.32 6.63 -8.39
N HIS A 52 -4.80 5.81 -9.33
CA HIS A 52 -4.25 4.46 -9.55
C HIS A 52 -2.80 4.49 -10.03
N ILE A 53 -2.45 5.48 -10.84
CA ILE A 53 -1.09 5.64 -11.36
C ILE A 53 -0.15 6.14 -10.26
N VAL A 54 -0.58 7.15 -9.48
CA VAL A 54 0.26 7.76 -8.43
C VAL A 54 0.30 6.96 -7.13
N ARG A 55 -0.49 5.89 -7.00
CA ARG A 55 -0.51 5.03 -5.80
C ARG A 55 0.86 4.61 -5.26
N PRO A 56 1.90 4.29 -6.07
CA PRO A 56 3.21 3.88 -5.56
C PRO A 56 3.89 4.92 -4.65
N VAL A 57 3.57 6.21 -4.79
CA VAL A 57 4.20 7.25 -3.95
C VAL A 57 3.61 7.30 -2.54
N VAL A 58 2.37 6.85 -2.36
CA VAL A 58 1.58 7.00 -1.14
C VAL A 58 2.16 6.13 -0.03
N GLU A 59 2.57 6.76 1.06
CA GLU A 59 3.04 6.09 2.28
C GLU A 59 1.94 5.87 3.31
N THR A 60 1.11 6.89 3.47
CA THR A 60 0.09 6.96 4.50
C THR A 60 -1.19 7.50 3.88
N GLY A 61 -2.33 7.03 4.37
CA GLY A 61 -3.62 7.27 3.72
C GLY A 61 -3.98 8.75 3.49
N TYR A 62 -3.53 9.66 4.36
CA TYR A 62 -3.82 11.09 4.23
C TYR A 62 -3.21 11.73 2.98
N GLU A 63 -2.10 11.16 2.47
CA GLU A 63 -1.43 11.65 1.26
C GLU A 63 -2.32 11.57 0.03
N ASN A 64 -3.31 10.66 0.03
CA ASN A 64 -4.30 10.59 -1.04
C ASN A 64 -5.13 11.88 -1.16
N LEU A 65 -5.44 12.56 -0.06
CA LEU A 65 -6.17 13.84 -0.10
C LEU A 65 -5.33 14.92 -0.79
N LEU A 66 -4.02 14.93 -0.50
CA LEU A 66 -3.10 15.87 -1.09
C LEU A 66 -2.95 15.63 -2.60
N LEU A 67 -2.85 14.37 -3.01
CA LEU A 67 -2.80 13.98 -4.42
C LEU A 67 -4.09 14.37 -5.15
N VAL A 68 -5.26 14.11 -4.58
CA VAL A 68 -6.55 14.52 -5.16
C VAL A 68 -6.58 16.02 -5.42
N ARG A 69 -6.21 16.85 -4.44
CA ARG A 69 -6.18 18.30 -4.61
C ARG A 69 -5.12 18.74 -5.62
N LEU A 70 -3.93 18.16 -5.59
CA LEU A 70 -2.86 18.50 -6.53
C LEU A 70 -3.27 18.17 -7.98
N LEU A 71 -3.84 16.99 -8.21
CA LEU A 71 -4.39 16.57 -9.50
C LEU A 71 -5.49 17.52 -9.98
N LEU A 72 -6.34 17.97 -9.07
CA LEU A 72 -7.37 18.95 -9.39
C LEU A 72 -6.78 20.31 -9.81
N GLU A 73 -5.76 20.82 -9.10
CA GLU A 73 -5.06 22.07 -9.45
C GLU A 73 -4.24 21.97 -10.77
N ILE A 74 -3.80 20.77 -11.15
CA ILE A 74 -3.20 20.49 -12.46
C ILE A 74 -4.29 20.56 -13.55
N ARG A 75 -5.42 19.88 -13.32
CA ARG A 75 -6.50 19.75 -14.31
C ARG A 75 -7.30 21.03 -14.51
N VAL A 76 -7.45 21.84 -13.46
CA VAL A 76 -8.27 23.06 -13.45
C VAL A 76 -7.38 24.26 -13.08
N PRO A 77 -6.77 24.93 -14.08
CA PRO A 77 -5.81 26.02 -13.81
C PRO A 77 -6.39 27.20 -13.03
N SER A 78 -7.71 27.44 -13.10
CA SER A 78 -8.37 28.57 -12.43
C SER A 78 -8.42 28.46 -10.91
N ILE A 79 -8.29 27.25 -10.35
CA ILE A 79 -8.31 27.03 -8.89
C ILE A 79 -6.92 26.85 -8.29
N ARG A 80 -5.87 26.90 -9.14
CA ARG A 80 -4.49 26.64 -8.75
C ARG A 80 -4.05 27.61 -7.67
N LYS A 81 -3.46 27.07 -6.61
CA LYS A 81 -2.87 27.83 -5.50
C LYS A 81 -1.43 27.44 -5.25
N SER A 82 -1.09 26.18 -5.46
CA SER A 82 0.25 25.67 -5.25
C SER A 82 1.22 26.21 -6.29
N SER A 83 2.45 26.50 -5.86
CA SER A 83 3.53 26.92 -6.76
C SER A 83 3.97 25.79 -7.70
N VAL A 84 3.74 24.54 -7.30
CA VAL A 84 4.23 23.36 -8.00
C VAL A 84 3.29 22.80 -9.06
N ALA A 85 2.00 23.12 -9.06
CA ALA A 85 1.03 22.49 -9.99
C ALA A 85 1.15 22.96 -11.46
N ALA A 86 1.84 24.07 -11.72
CA ALA A 86 1.97 24.60 -13.07
C ALA A 86 2.91 23.76 -13.95
N GLY A 87 2.34 23.05 -14.91
CA GLY A 87 3.10 22.20 -15.84
C GLY A 87 3.52 20.85 -15.26
N LEU A 88 3.12 20.56 -14.01
CA LEU A 88 3.46 19.31 -13.33
C LEU A 88 2.83 18.10 -14.01
N THR A 89 3.65 17.10 -14.33
CA THR A 89 3.19 15.83 -14.90
C THR A 89 3.01 14.75 -13.85
N ILE A 90 2.36 13.65 -14.23
CA ILE A 90 2.17 12.48 -13.35
C ILE A 90 3.51 11.81 -13.06
N GLU A 91 4.40 11.74 -14.04
CA GLU A 91 5.75 11.21 -13.90
C GLU A 91 6.57 12.02 -12.89
N GLU A 92 6.46 13.35 -12.93
CA GLU A 92 7.15 14.23 -11.96
C GLU A 92 6.63 14.03 -10.53
N ILE A 93 5.32 13.77 -10.36
CA ILE A 93 4.75 13.38 -9.06
C ILE A 93 5.37 12.06 -8.59
N LEU A 94 5.41 11.04 -9.47
CA LEU A 94 5.97 9.73 -9.15
C LEU A 94 7.44 9.80 -8.69
N GLU A 95 8.23 10.65 -9.33
CA GLU A 95 9.65 10.80 -9.04
C GLU A 95 9.95 11.70 -7.83
N ASN A 96 9.14 12.74 -7.62
CA ASN A 96 9.47 13.83 -6.69
C ASN A 96 8.46 14.03 -5.55
N TRP A 97 7.54 13.08 -5.30
CA TRP A 97 6.53 13.22 -4.26
C TRP A 97 7.09 13.61 -2.88
N SER A 98 8.23 13.06 -2.48
CA SER A 98 8.89 13.37 -1.21
C SER A 98 9.32 14.84 -1.08
N LYS A 99 9.55 15.53 -2.20
CA LYS A 99 9.88 16.96 -2.26
C LYS A 99 8.63 17.83 -2.45
N LEU A 100 7.64 17.34 -3.20
CA LEU A 100 6.38 18.06 -3.46
C LEU A 100 5.49 18.14 -2.22
N LYS A 101 5.35 17.02 -1.50
CA LYS A 101 4.51 16.89 -0.30
C LYS A 101 4.77 17.98 0.76
N PRO A 102 6.01 18.23 1.23
CA PRO A 102 6.24 19.27 2.24
C PRO A 102 5.88 20.67 1.73
N VAL A 103 6.13 20.97 0.46
CA VAL A 103 5.80 22.27 -0.14
C VAL A 103 4.29 22.51 -0.13
N ILE A 104 3.50 21.56 -0.65
CA ILE A 104 2.03 21.72 -0.70
C ILE A 104 1.40 21.69 0.69
N MET A 105 1.96 20.94 1.64
CA MET A 105 1.49 20.94 3.04
C MET A 105 1.66 22.33 3.67
N GLU A 106 2.80 22.98 3.43
CA GLU A 106 3.08 24.34 3.91
C GLU A 106 2.21 25.38 3.20
N GLU A 107 2.16 25.37 1.87
CA GLU A 107 1.40 26.35 1.07
C GLU A 107 -0.12 26.26 1.32
N TRP A 108 -0.61 25.08 1.67
CA TRP A 108 -2.03 24.86 1.95
C TRP A 108 -2.39 24.99 3.44
N ASP A 109 -1.40 25.26 4.31
CA ASP A 109 -1.55 25.34 5.77
C ASP A 109 -2.26 24.10 6.34
N GLU A 110 -1.82 22.92 5.88
CA GLU A 110 -2.42 21.64 6.29
C GLU A 110 -1.61 20.96 7.38
N LYS A 111 -2.32 20.26 8.27
CA LYS A 111 -1.72 19.46 9.34
C LYS A 111 -1.97 17.99 9.10
N ARG A 112 -0.92 17.20 9.26
CA ARG A 112 -0.96 15.76 9.03
C ARG A 112 -2.09 15.09 9.81
N ASP A 113 -2.19 15.39 11.11
CA ASP A 113 -3.10 14.68 12.00
C ASP A 113 -4.56 14.99 11.68
N ASP A 114 -4.88 16.24 11.33
CA ASP A 114 -6.22 16.65 10.88
C ASP A 114 -6.64 15.89 9.60
N LEU A 115 -5.72 15.74 8.64
CA LEU A 115 -5.99 14.99 7.39
C LEU A 115 -6.14 13.48 7.65
N VAL A 116 -5.34 12.92 8.57
CA VAL A 116 -5.45 11.52 8.98
C VAL A 116 -6.80 11.25 9.64
N GLU A 117 -7.23 12.13 10.54
CA GLU A 117 -8.52 12.03 11.22
C GLU A 117 -9.68 12.13 10.22
N LEU A 118 -9.66 13.13 9.34
CA LEU A 118 -10.69 13.31 8.31
C LEU A 118 -10.79 12.10 7.39
N PHE A 119 -9.65 11.56 6.94
CA PHE A 119 -9.62 10.38 6.08
C PHE A 119 -10.11 9.11 6.79
N GLY A 120 -9.82 8.98 8.09
CA GLY A 120 -10.41 7.93 8.93
C GLY A 120 -11.92 8.06 9.01
N LYS A 121 -12.41 9.25 9.39
CA LYS A 121 -13.84 9.54 9.58
C LYS A 121 -14.67 9.27 8.33
N VAL A 122 -14.20 9.68 7.15
CA VAL A 122 -14.92 9.44 5.89
C VAL A 122 -15.13 7.95 5.61
N ARG A 123 -14.14 7.12 5.98
CA ARG A 123 -14.22 5.67 5.83
C ARG A 123 -15.11 5.03 6.88
N ASP A 124 -15.01 5.49 8.13
CA ASP A 124 -15.91 5.05 9.21
C ASP A 124 -17.38 5.34 8.83
N GLU A 125 -17.67 6.56 8.37
CA GLU A 125 -19.01 6.93 7.87
C GLU A 125 -19.46 6.09 6.68
N TRP A 126 -18.54 5.70 5.77
CA TRP A 126 -18.91 4.83 4.66
C TRP A 126 -19.27 3.43 5.17
N ILE A 127 -18.46 2.87 6.07
CA ILE A 127 -18.73 1.57 6.69
C ILE A 127 -20.06 1.56 7.44
N ASP A 128 -20.34 2.60 8.22
CA ASP A 128 -21.57 2.71 9.02
C ASP A 128 -22.83 2.81 8.16
N ASN A 129 -22.74 3.47 7.01
CA ASN A 129 -23.89 3.68 6.13
C ASN A 129 -24.08 2.56 5.10
N ASP A 130 -22.99 2.00 4.58
CA ASP A 130 -23.00 0.98 3.53
C ASP A 130 -21.69 0.16 3.53
N LEU A 131 -21.58 -0.75 4.48
CA LEU A 131 -20.48 -1.70 4.56
C LEU A 131 -20.30 -2.49 3.26
N SER A 132 -21.38 -2.88 2.58
CA SER A 132 -21.30 -3.72 1.40
C SER A 132 -20.61 -3.00 0.24
N SER A 133 -20.92 -1.72 0.00
CA SER A 133 -20.23 -0.96 -1.06
C SER A 133 -18.80 -0.59 -0.67
N TRP A 134 -18.52 -0.35 0.62
CA TRP A 134 -17.14 -0.15 1.08
C TRP A 134 -16.28 -1.40 0.89
N ILE A 135 -16.80 -2.59 1.24
CA ILE A 135 -16.13 -3.87 0.97
C ILE A 135 -15.98 -4.10 -0.54
N GLY A 136 -17.03 -3.83 -1.33
CA GLY A 136 -17.01 -3.97 -2.79
C GLY A 136 -16.02 -3.04 -3.51
N ALA A 137 -15.59 -1.95 -2.87
CA ALA A 137 -14.56 -1.05 -3.39
C ALA A 137 -13.12 -1.54 -3.12
N ASN A 138 -12.96 -2.64 -2.39
CA ASN A 138 -11.69 -3.28 -2.10
C ASN A 138 -11.61 -4.65 -2.77
N ARG A 139 -10.39 -5.08 -3.11
CA ARG A 139 -10.16 -6.41 -3.69
C ARG A 139 -8.92 -7.05 -3.09
N PHE A 140 -9.03 -8.30 -2.65
CA PHE A 140 -7.84 -9.08 -2.31
C PHE A 140 -7.16 -9.60 -3.57
N TYR A 141 -5.83 -9.61 -3.55
CA TYR A 141 -5.09 -10.15 -4.67
C TYR A 141 -5.34 -11.66 -4.82
N PRO A 142 -5.36 -12.19 -6.06
CA PRO A 142 -5.65 -13.60 -6.29
C PRO A 142 -4.77 -14.55 -5.46
N GLY A 143 -5.38 -15.52 -4.80
CA GLY A 143 -4.70 -16.52 -3.96
C GLY A 143 -4.34 -16.07 -2.55
N VAL A 144 -4.41 -14.77 -2.22
CA VAL A 144 -4.06 -14.27 -0.88
C VAL A 144 -5.02 -14.79 0.18
N SER A 145 -6.34 -14.77 -0.06
CA SER A 145 -7.32 -15.25 0.92
C SER A 145 -7.07 -16.71 1.32
N ASP A 146 -6.77 -17.57 0.34
CA ASP A 146 -6.48 -18.98 0.61
C ASP A 146 -5.12 -19.15 1.29
N ALA A 147 -4.10 -18.40 0.86
CA ALA A 147 -2.80 -18.41 1.51
C ALA A 147 -2.89 -18.01 3.00
N LEU A 148 -3.70 -17.01 3.34
CA LEU A 148 -3.94 -16.60 4.73
C LEU A 148 -4.72 -17.66 5.53
N LYS A 149 -5.74 -18.30 4.94
CA LYS A 149 -6.53 -19.34 5.61
C LYS A 149 -5.72 -20.60 5.91
N PHE A 150 -4.86 -21.01 4.98
CA PHE A 150 -4.12 -22.26 5.06
C PHE A 150 -2.68 -22.09 5.57
N ALA A 151 -2.30 -20.87 5.96
CA ALA A 151 -1.00 -20.60 6.55
C ALA A 151 -0.80 -21.39 7.85
N SER A 152 0.21 -22.26 7.88
CA SER A 152 0.71 -22.89 9.10
C SER A 152 1.74 -22.01 9.82
N SER A 153 2.28 -21.01 9.11
CA SER A 153 3.24 -20.01 9.60
C SER A 153 2.56 -18.95 10.46
N ARG A 154 3.36 -18.24 11.27
CA ARG A 154 2.86 -17.11 12.06
C ARG A 154 2.73 -15.87 11.19
N VAL A 155 1.52 -15.36 11.02
CA VAL A 155 1.23 -14.17 10.21
C VAL A 155 1.01 -12.96 11.12
N TYR A 156 1.66 -11.87 10.75
CA TYR A 156 1.52 -10.53 11.30
C TYR A 156 1.19 -9.55 10.19
N ILE A 157 0.34 -8.58 10.48
CA ILE A 157 0.07 -7.46 9.58
C ILE A 157 0.84 -6.25 10.10
N VAL A 158 1.66 -5.64 9.25
CA VAL A 158 2.48 -4.46 9.57
C VAL A 158 2.25 -3.40 8.51
N THR A 159 1.32 -2.48 8.79
CA THR A 159 0.77 -1.55 7.80
C THR A 159 0.64 -0.13 8.34
N THR A 160 0.57 0.85 7.43
CA THR A 160 0.23 2.24 7.76
C THR A 160 -1.28 2.52 7.65
N LYS A 161 -2.09 1.49 7.36
CA LYS A 161 -3.55 1.52 7.46
C LYS A 161 -3.98 1.47 8.93
N GLN A 162 -5.07 2.15 9.29
CA GLN A 162 -5.66 1.98 10.62
C GLN A 162 -6.14 0.52 10.80
N SER A 163 -5.76 -0.13 11.91
CA SER A 163 -5.94 -1.58 12.11
C SER A 163 -7.39 -2.03 11.93
N ARG A 164 -8.37 -1.21 12.34
CA ARG A 164 -9.80 -1.53 12.22
C ARG A 164 -10.26 -1.79 10.78
N PHE A 165 -9.69 -1.09 9.80
CA PHE A 165 -10.03 -1.29 8.39
C PHE A 165 -9.38 -2.56 7.83
N ALA A 166 -8.13 -2.84 8.21
CA ALA A 166 -7.45 -4.08 7.82
C ALA A 166 -8.19 -5.29 8.40
N ASP A 167 -8.55 -5.24 9.69
CA ASP A 167 -9.30 -6.29 10.36
C ASP A 167 -10.67 -6.55 9.71
N ALA A 168 -11.45 -5.48 9.44
CA ALA A 168 -12.71 -5.61 8.73
C ALA A 168 -12.55 -6.30 7.37
N LEU A 169 -11.56 -5.89 6.57
CA LEU A 169 -11.32 -6.49 5.26
C LEU A 169 -10.84 -7.95 5.35
N LEU A 170 -9.98 -8.30 6.30
CA LEU A 170 -9.57 -9.69 6.54
C LEU A 170 -10.77 -10.58 6.86
N ARG A 171 -11.68 -10.09 7.71
CA ARG A 171 -12.88 -10.82 8.10
C ARG A 171 -13.86 -10.96 6.93
N GLU A 172 -14.19 -9.86 6.26
CA GLU A 172 -15.24 -9.86 5.24
C GLU A 172 -14.79 -10.47 3.89
N LEU A 173 -13.55 -10.20 3.44
CA LEU A 173 -13.06 -10.66 2.13
C LEU A 173 -12.31 -11.98 2.18
N ALA A 174 -11.59 -12.26 3.27
CA ALA A 174 -10.87 -13.51 3.43
C ALA A 174 -11.55 -14.47 4.41
N GLY A 175 -12.52 -14.07 5.24
CA GLY A 175 -13.04 -14.96 6.27
C GLY A 175 -11.96 -15.41 7.26
N VAL A 176 -10.91 -14.58 7.44
CA VAL A 176 -9.77 -14.86 8.32
C VAL A 176 -9.83 -13.89 9.50
N THR A 177 -9.62 -14.41 10.70
CA THR A 177 -9.47 -13.60 11.90
C THR A 177 -8.03 -13.67 12.37
N ILE A 178 -7.32 -12.54 12.27
CA ILE A 178 -5.98 -12.40 12.84
C ILE A 178 -6.12 -11.74 14.21
N PRO A 179 -5.51 -12.28 15.27
CA PRO A 179 -5.54 -11.64 16.60
C PRO A 179 -5.07 -10.18 16.54
N SER A 180 -5.74 -9.29 17.27
CA SER A 180 -5.49 -7.86 17.21
C SER A 180 -4.07 -7.46 17.63
N ASP A 181 -3.44 -8.25 18.51
CA ASP A 181 -2.04 -8.12 18.94
C ASP A 181 -1.03 -8.50 17.83
N ARG A 182 -1.52 -8.98 16.68
CA ARG A 182 -0.74 -9.26 15.47
C ARG A 182 -1.04 -8.29 14.31
N ILE A 183 -1.88 -7.27 14.53
CA ILE A 183 -2.20 -6.24 13.53
C ILE A 183 -1.60 -4.89 13.97
N TYR A 184 -0.41 -4.62 13.48
CA TYR A 184 0.32 -3.37 13.69
C TYR A 184 -0.07 -2.36 12.61
N GLY A 185 -1.01 -1.49 12.93
CA GLY A 185 -1.53 -0.47 12.02
C GLY A 185 -1.00 0.94 12.30
N LEU A 186 -1.66 1.93 11.70
CA LEU A 186 -1.34 3.33 11.92
C LEU A 186 -1.30 3.69 13.41
N GLY A 187 -0.19 4.26 13.87
CA GLY A 187 0.02 4.67 15.26
C GLY A 187 0.81 3.67 16.11
N THR A 188 1.14 2.47 15.60
CA THR A 188 1.98 1.50 16.34
C THR A 188 3.48 1.76 16.23
N GLY A 189 3.88 2.84 15.56
CA GLY A 189 5.28 3.22 15.31
C GLY A 189 5.78 2.86 13.91
N PRO A 190 7.03 3.24 13.57
CA PRO A 190 7.63 2.93 12.27
C PRO A 190 7.76 1.42 12.06
N LYS A 191 7.64 0.95 10.81
CA LYS A 191 7.73 -0.48 10.49
C LYS A 191 9.04 -1.11 10.96
N VAL A 192 10.17 -0.39 10.84
CA VAL A 192 11.49 -0.82 11.35
C VAL A 192 11.42 -1.20 12.84
N GLU A 193 10.83 -0.33 13.66
CA GLU A 193 10.69 -0.58 15.10
C GLU A 193 9.73 -1.73 15.40
N VAL A 194 8.65 -1.87 14.64
CA VAL A 194 7.73 -3.01 14.77
C VAL A 194 8.47 -4.33 14.45
N LEU A 195 9.30 -4.38 13.40
CA LEU A 195 10.08 -5.58 13.06
C LEU A 195 11.10 -5.92 14.17
N LYS A 196 11.76 -4.92 14.77
CA LYS A 196 12.64 -5.12 15.93
C LYS A 196 11.90 -5.67 17.14
N GLN A 197 10.71 -5.13 17.42
CA GLN A 197 9.84 -5.63 18.48
C GLN A 197 9.41 -7.08 18.21
N LEU A 198 9.09 -7.43 16.95
CA LEU A 198 8.73 -8.80 16.59
C LEU A 198 9.91 -9.76 16.77
N GLN A 199 11.11 -9.45 16.27
CA GLN A 199 12.25 -10.39 16.38
C GLN A 199 12.73 -10.62 17.81
N SER A 200 12.53 -9.63 18.71
CA SER A 200 12.96 -9.71 20.11
C SER A 200 12.04 -10.56 20.99
N LYS A 201 10.84 -10.92 20.52
CA LYS A 201 9.91 -11.74 21.32
C LYS A 201 10.48 -13.15 21.55
N PRO A 202 10.48 -13.67 22.80
CA PRO A 202 11.02 -14.98 23.12
C PRO A 202 10.40 -16.12 22.29
N GLU A 203 9.09 -16.05 22.04
CA GLU A 203 8.37 -17.05 21.25
C GLU A 203 8.80 -17.08 19.77
N HIS A 204 9.43 -16.02 19.26
CA HIS A 204 9.88 -15.90 17.87
C HIS A 204 11.33 -16.36 17.67
N GLN A 205 12.04 -16.72 18.74
CA GLN A 205 13.42 -17.20 18.65
C GLN A 205 13.50 -18.48 17.82
N GLY A 206 14.44 -18.50 16.86
CA GLY A 206 14.67 -19.63 15.95
C GLY A 206 13.67 -19.75 14.79
N LEU A 207 12.76 -18.79 14.61
CA LEU A 207 11.94 -18.70 13.40
C LEU A 207 12.70 -18.05 12.25
N THR A 208 12.38 -18.44 11.03
CA THR A 208 12.80 -17.68 9.85
C THR A 208 11.85 -16.50 9.67
N LEU A 209 12.41 -15.30 9.61
CA LEU A 209 11.65 -14.05 9.57
C LEU A 209 11.53 -13.54 8.13
N HIS A 210 10.32 -13.17 7.72
CA HIS A 210 10.00 -12.70 6.37
C HIS A 210 9.21 -11.39 6.44
N PHE A 211 9.67 -10.37 5.74
CA PHE A 211 8.95 -9.10 5.60
C PHE A 211 8.58 -8.88 4.12
N VAL A 212 7.29 -8.75 3.87
CA VAL A 212 6.71 -8.61 2.52
C VAL A 212 6.04 -7.25 2.39
N GLU A 213 6.46 -6.48 1.39
CA GLU A 213 6.15 -5.05 1.25
C GLU A 213 6.08 -4.67 -0.23
N ASP A 214 5.24 -3.71 -0.61
CA ASP A 214 5.11 -3.23 -1.99
C ASP A 214 5.91 -1.93 -2.26
N ARG A 215 6.36 -1.22 -1.22
CA ARG A 215 7.18 -0.01 -1.35
C ARG A 215 8.67 -0.27 -1.15
N LEU A 216 9.43 -0.09 -2.22
CA LEU A 216 10.90 -0.16 -2.21
C LEU A 216 11.54 0.78 -1.20
N ALA A 217 10.97 1.97 -0.97
CA ALA A 217 11.48 2.93 0.01
C ALA A 217 11.43 2.37 1.44
N THR A 218 10.35 1.67 1.80
CA THR A 218 10.19 1.01 3.10
C THR A 218 11.25 -0.07 3.28
N LEU A 219 11.44 -0.93 2.28
CA LEU A 219 12.48 -1.98 2.32
C LEU A 219 13.89 -1.38 2.47
N LYS A 220 14.20 -0.28 1.75
CA LYS A 220 15.48 0.42 1.90
C LYS A 220 15.71 0.94 3.32
N ASN A 221 14.66 1.35 4.03
CA ASN A 221 14.78 1.78 5.42
C ASN A 221 15.07 0.59 6.36
N VAL A 222 14.45 -0.57 6.12
CA VAL A 222 14.76 -1.81 6.86
C VAL A 222 16.20 -2.25 6.63
N ILE A 223 16.68 -2.20 5.38
CA ILE A 223 18.06 -2.60 5.03
C ILE A 223 19.13 -1.72 5.68
N LYS A 224 18.83 -0.43 5.89
CA LYS A 224 19.76 0.50 6.55
C LYS A 224 19.97 0.17 8.03
N ASP A 225 19.14 -0.68 8.62
CA ASP A 225 19.20 -1.04 10.02
C ASP A 225 19.85 -2.42 10.19
N PRO A 226 21.11 -2.49 10.69
CA PRO A 226 21.83 -3.76 10.83
C PRO A 226 21.16 -4.76 11.78
N GLU A 227 20.31 -4.31 12.72
CA GLU A 227 19.60 -5.22 13.62
C GLU A 227 18.57 -6.09 12.88
N LEU A 228 18.15 -5.67 11.69
CA LEU A 228 17.16 -6.37 10.87
C LEU A 228 17.79 -7.25 9.77
N ASP A 229 19.12 -7.45 9.79
CA ASP A 229 19.84 -8.26 8.81
C ASP A 229 19.37 -9.74 8.76
N GLY A 230 18.72 -10.22 9.82
CA GLY A 230 18.14 -11.56 9.89
C GLY A 230 16.80 -11.73 9.15
N TRP A 231 16.21 -10.65 8.63
CA TRP A 231 14.94 -10.69 7.91
C TRP A 231 15.14 -10.98 6.42
N ASN A 232 14.35 -11.90 5.89
CA ASN A 232 14.18 -12.07 4.45
C ASN A 232 13.22 -11.00 3.94
N LEU A 233 13.65 -10.19 2.99
CA LEU A 233 12.86 -9.08 2.46
C LEU A 233 12.31 -9.40 1.07
N TYR A 234 11.05 -9.08 0.86
CA TYR A 234 10.33 -9.34 -0.39
C TYR A 234 9.65 -8.06 -0.87
N LEU A 235 10.01 -7.61 -2.07
CA LEU A 235 9.27 -6.57 -2.77
C LEU A 235 8.18 -7.24 -3.62
N VAL A 236 6.94 -6.82 -3.44
CA VAL A 236 5.80 -7.26 -4.24
C VAL A 236 5.41 -6.16 -5.21
N PHE A 237 5.19 -6.53 -6.47
CA PHE A 237 4.52 -5.66 -7.41
C PHE A 237 3.57 -6.46 -8.31
N TYR A 238 2.47 -5.83 -8.67
CA TYR A 238 1.44 -6.42 -9.51
C TYR A 238 1.52 -5.80 -10.91
N CYS A 239 1.57 -6.65 -11.94
CA CYS A 239 1.51 -6.23 -13.32
C CYS A 239 0.49 -7.09 -14.07
N GLY A 240 -0.68 -6.51 -14.34
CA GLY A 240 -1.83 -7.25 -14.85
C GLY A 240 -2.32 -8.30 -13.84
N MET A 241 -2.51 -9.54 -14.30
CA MET A 241 -2.90 -10.67 -13.44
C MET A 241 -1.71 -11.32 -12.69
N TRP A 242 -0.50 -10.80 -12.87
CA TRP A 242 0.72 -11.42 -12.38
C TRP A 242 1.24 -10.72 -11.13
N VAL A 243 1.56 -11.53 -10.12
CA VAL A 243 2.29 -11.09 -8.92
C VAL A 243 3.76 -11.42 -9.10
N TYR A 244 4.61 -10.43 -8.90
CA TYR A 244 6.05 -10.62 -8.91
C TYR A 244 6.59 -10.42 -7.50
N PHE A 245 7.30 -11.44 -7.02
CA PHE A 245 8.07 -11.36 -5.78
C PHE A 245 9.53 -11.21 -6.13
N LEU A 246 10.16 -10.13 -5.67
CA LEU A 246 11.59 -9.97 -5.73
C LEU A 246 12.15 -10.22 -4.32
N SER A 247 12.69 -11.42 -4.13
CA SER A 247 13.43 -11.76 -2.90
C SER A 247 14.79 -11.08 -2.92
N TRP A 248 15.10 -10.33 -1.86
CA TRP A 248 16.28 -9.45 -1.80
C TRP A 248 17.61 -10.13 -1.45
N VAL A 249 17.67 -11.47 -1.35
CA VAL A 249 18.96 -12.21 -1.33
C VAL A 249 19.85 -11.82 -2.53
N LEU A 250 19.25 -11.29 -3.61
CA LEU A 250 19.92 -10.87 -4.84
C LEU A 250 20.37 -9.39 -4.88
N LEU A 251 19.96 -8.53 -3.95
CA LEU A 251 20.17 -7.08 -4.08
C LEU A 251 21.14 -6.45 -3.03
N LYS A 252 21.60 -7.19 -2.01
CA LYS A 252 22.79 -6.77 -1.21
C LYS A 252 24.05 -6.60 -2.09
N GLN A 253 24.06 -7.17 -3.30
CA GLN A 253 25.12 -6.95 -4.30
C GLN A 253 25.02 -5.60 -5.02
N GLU A 254 23.85 -4.98 -5.17
CA GLU A 254 23.70 -3.73 -5.94
C GLU A 254 24.17 -2.47 -5.21
N THR A 255 24.25 -2.50 -3.87
CA THR A 255 24.90 -1.42 -3.10
C THR A 255 26.43 -1.49 -3.17
N GLY A 256 26.99 -2.53 -3.79
CA GLY A 256 28.41 -2.72 -4.06
C GLY A 256 28.70 -2.83 -5.55
N GLY A 257 28.41 -1.78 -6.32
CA GLY A 257 29.02 -1.50 -7.62
C GLY A 257 29.00 -2.60 -8.71
N THR A 258 28.27 -2.28 -9.79
CA THR A 258 28.43 -2.78 -11.18
C THR A 258 27.66 -4.05 -11.59
N THR A 259 26.89 -3.86 -12.67
CA THR A 259 26.42 -4.84 -13.68
C THR A 259 25.11 -5.56 -13.39
N LEU A 260 24.06 -5.08 -14.07
CA LEU A 260 22.81 -5.82 -14.35
C LEU A 260 23.14 -7.17 -15.02
N ILE A 261 23.16 -8.25 -14.25
CA ILE A 261 23.08 -9.60 -14.80
C ILE A 261 21.60 -10.02 -14.83
N LYS A 262 21.04 -9.95 -16.03
CA LYS A 262 19.71 -10.44 -16.38
C LYS A 262 19.71 -11.98 -16.30
N ARG A 263 19.10 -12.59 -15.27
CA ARG A 263 18.64 -14.02 -15.16
C ARG A 263 18.26 -14.31 -13.68
N GLU A 264 17.17 -14.96 -13.28
CA GLU A 264 16.11 -15.78 -13.88
C GLU A 264 14.75 -15.34 -13.29
N LYS A 265 13.69 -15.32 -14.10
CA LYS A 265 12.31 -15.33 -13.60
C LYS A 265 12.07 -16.65 -12.86
N LYS A 266 12.21 -16.68 -11.54
CA LYS A 266 11.58 -17.74 -10.74
C LYS A 266 10.16 -17.30 -10.42
N GLN A 267 9.21 -17.83 -11.19
CA GLN A 267 7.84 -18.04 -10.69
C GLN A 267 7.95 -18.95 -9.47
N GLN A 268 7.98 -18.38 -8.27
CA GLN A 268 7.72 -19.16 -7.06
C GLN A 268 6.23 -19.10 -6.79
N ALA A 269 5.52 -20.09 -7.34
CA ALA A 269 4.33 -20.59 -6.66
C ALA A 269 4.77 -21.09 -5.28
N PHE A 270 3.99 -20.77 -4.25
CA PHE A 270 4.20 -21.24 -2.88
C PHE A 270 4.59 -22.73 -2.87
N PRO A 271 5.72 -23.13 -2.24
CA PRO A 271 6.07 -24.53 -2.12
C PRO A 271 5.15 -25.16 -1.07
N GLY A 272 4.06 -25.80 -1.53
CA GLY A 272 3.12 -26.47 -0.62
C GLY A 272 1.80 -26.95 -1.21
N SER A 273 1.42 -26.56 -2.43
CA SER A 273 0.30 -27.20 -3.14
C SER A 273 0.64 -27.35 -4.62
N THR A 274 0.92 -28.59 -5.00
CA THR A 274 1.00 -29.04 -6.39
C THR A 274 -0.38 -28.92 -7.05
N PHE A 275 -0.39 -28.75 -8.38
CA PHE A 275 -1.52 -28.54 -9.31
C PHE A 275 -1.93 -27.05 -9.40
N TRP A 276 -1.77 -26.34 -10.52
CA TRP A 276 -2.20 -26.70 -11.86
C TRP A 276 -1.31 -26.12 -12.99
N THR A 277 -0.87 -26.98 -13.91
CA THR A 277 -0.70 -26.66 -15.34
C THR A 277 -1.65 -27.61 -16.09
N PHE A 278 -2.35 -27.19 -17.15
CA PHE A 278 -1.83 -27.15 -18.51
C PHE A 278 -2.44 -26.02 -19.37
N PRO A 279 -1.68 -25.52 -20.36
CA PRO A 279 -2.18 -24.75 -21.50
C PRO A 279 -2.67 -25.69 -22.62
N THR A 280 -3.56 -25.22 -23.48
CA THR A 280 -3.49 -25.50 -24.93
C THR A 280 -4.35 -24.50 -25.69
N SER A 281 -3.71 -23.78 -26.61
CA SER A 281 -4.38 -23.15 -27.73
C SER A 281 -4.75 -24.22 -28.75
N VAL A 282 -5.94 -24.13 -29.35
CA VAL A 282 -6.18 -24.55 -30.74
C VAL A 282 -7.17 -23.56 -31.35
N ARG A 283 -6.79 -23.01 -32.50
CA ARG A 283 -7.67 -22.22 -33.38
C ARG A 283 -8.77 -23.10 -33.98
N SER A 284 -9.93 -22.51 -34.18
CA SER A 284 -10.67 -22.53 -35.45
C SER A 284 -11.49 -21.27 -35.53
#